data_AF-A0A4P8PQE1-F1
#
_entry.id   AF-A0A4P8PQE1-F1
#
_cell.length_a   1.000
_cell.length_b   1.000
_cell.length_c   1.000
_cell.angle_alpha   90.00
_cell.angle_beta   90.00
_cell.angle_gamma   90.00
#
_symmetry.space_group_name_H-M   'P 1'
#
loop_
_entity.id
_entity.type
_entity.pdbx_description
1 polymer ?
#
loop_
_entity_poly.entity_id
_entity_poly.type
_entity_poly.pdbx_seq_one_letter_code
_entity_poly.pdbx_strand_id
1 'polypeptide(L)'
;MTRSSFVTRLAPLAAATAAITLLTSGVAGAADSPGSVGSTGSSASTGSTGSLGSLGSTGPVEPDPLTFDGWDTCPIADPDVATCATVLVRDGSVKIGNLTVPLPDGSLKIAGGLKYEFKDDGSFDQVFVPAPGTNHGVTANPIDVPGGALGIDTPLGLTQITAEVEALGTPKVDLFTFSLDLPVRLKLSNPLLGDHCYIGSADKPINFALRTPNQTGNDAEAIGDHPGAVFRAIPHEDDTFAVPGPEGCGGGLLDWAVNLRAGTPSPAGKNSIETVSDIYNVGAYEVDPPA
;
A
#
# COMPACT_ATOMS: atom_id res chain seq x y z
N MET A 1 -19.88 11.42 61.79
CA MET A 1 -21.31 11.10 61.83
C MET A 1 -21.91 11.90 60.67
N THR A 2 -22.31 11.33 59.54
CA THR A 2 -23.39 10.34 59.38
C THR A 2 -23.15 9.53 58.08
N ARG A 3 -23.51 8.25 58.13
CA ARG A 3 -23.43 7.22 57.08
C ARG A 3 -24.57 7.36 56.03
N SER A 4 -24.40 6.60 54.93
CA SER A 4 -25.40 6.03 54.01
C SER A 4 -25.47 6.67 52.62
N SER A 5 -25.55 5.97 51.50
CA SER A 5 -25.46 4.54 51.19
C SER A 5 -25.22 4.40 49.69
N PHE A 6 -24.36 3.45 49.31
CA PHE A 6 -24.19 2.93 47.95
C PHE A 6 -25.48 2.27 47.46
N VAL A 7 -25.91 2.55 46.23
CA VAL A 7 -26.87 1.70 45.49
C VAL A 7 -26.31 1.46 44.09
N THR A 8 -25.69 0.31 43.94
CA THR A 8 -25.29 -0.34 42.70
C THR A 8 -26.55 -0.76 41.91
N ARG A 9 -26.69 -0.30 40.67
CA ARG A 9 -27.63 -0.90 39.70
C ARG A 9 -26.83 -1.65 38.64
N LEU A 10 -26.77 -2.97 38.81
CA LEU A 10 -26.38 -3.91 37.76
C LEU A 10 -27.47 -3.93 36.68
N ALA A 11 -27.08 -3.71 35.43
CA ALA A 11 -27.90 -4.02 34.26
C ALA A 11 -27.56 -5.45 33.76
N PRO A 12 -28.54 -6.24 33.31
CA PRO A 12 -28.33 -7.63 32.94
C PRO A 12 -27.63 -7.80 31.59
N LEU A 13 -26.65 -8.71 31.55
CA LEU A 13 -26.07 -9.28 30.33
C LEU A 13 -27.17 -9.92 29.48
N ALA A 14 -27.31 -9.46 28.23
CA ALA A 14 -28.01 -10.20 27.18
C ALA A 14 -26.99 -11.09 26.46
N ALA A 15 -27.12 -12.41 26.66
CA ALA A 15 -26.36 -13.42 25.92
C ALA A 15 -26.91 -13.51 24.49
N ALA A 16 -26.07 -13.19 23.50
CA ALA A 16 -26.37 -13.41 22.09
C ALA A 16 -25.81 -14.79 21.68
N THR A 17 -26.71 -15.72 21.41
CA THR A 17 -26.44 -17.08 20.95
C THR A 17 -26.00 -17.04 19.48
N ALA A 18 -24.76 -17.42 19.19
CA ALA A 18 -24.27 -17.64 17.83
C ALA A 18 -24.81 -18.97 17.28
N ALA A 19 -25.56 -18.93 16.17
CA ALA A 19 -25.97 -20.11 15.42
C ALA A 19 -24.99 -20.35 14.27
N ILE A 20 -24.20 -21.43 14.37
CA ILE A 20 -23.31 -21.92 13.32
C ILE A 20 -24.13 -22.78 12.36
N THR A 21 -24.33 -22.31 11.13
CA THR A 21 -24.87 -23.13 10.03
C THR A 21 -23.71 -23.57 9.12
N LEU A 22 -23.36 -24.85 9.22
CA LEU A 22 -22.47 -25.55 8.29
C LEU A 22 -23.24 -25.83 6.99
N LEU A 23 -22.80 -25.23 5.88
CA LEU A 23 -23.22 -25.64 4.54
C LEU A 23 -22.13 -26.50 3.91
N THR A 24 -22.45 -27.79 3.81
CA THR A 24 -21.71 -28.81 3.06
C THR A 24 -22.11 -28.75 1.59
N SER A 25 -21.12 -28.70 0.70
CA SER A 25 -21.25 -29.00 -0.74
C SER A 25 -19.88 -29.58 -1.12
N GLY A 26 -19.70 -30.81 -1.60
CA GLY A 26 -20.51 -31.60 -2.52
C GLY A 26 -19.59 -31.94 -3.70
N VAL A 27 -18.76 -32.98 -3.56
CA VAL A 27 -17.78 -33.45 -4.56
C VAL A 27 -18.38 -34.60 -5.38
N ALA A 28 -18.42 -34.41 -6.70
CA ALA A 28 -18.53 -35.42 -7.76
C ALA A 28 -17.97 -34.75 -9.03
N GLY A 29 -17.12 -35.31 -9.89
CA GLY A 29 -16.73 -36.70 -10.13
C GLY A 29 -16.84 -36.97 -11.65
N ALA A 30 -15.76 -37.50 -12.25
CA ALA A 30 -15.63 -38.13 -13.59
C ALA A 30 -15.58 -37.20 -14.84
N ALA A 31 -14.88 -37.50 -15.95
CA ALA A 31 -13.86 -38.48 -16.32
C ALA A 31 -13.39 -38.22 -17.79
N ASP A 32 -12.15 -38.68 -18.09
CA ASP A 32 -11.60 -39.23 -19.36
C ASP A 32 -11.47 -38.43 -20.70
N SER A 33 -10.19 -38.18 -21.07
CA SER A 33 -9.38 -38.67 -22.23
C SER A 33 -9.91 -38.61 -23.69
N PRO A 34 -9.07 -38.65 -24.78
CA PRO A 34 -7.69 -39.19 -24.86
C PRO A 34 -6.64 -38.45 -25.75
N GLY A 35 -5.35 -38.68 -25.44
CA GLY A 35 -4.33 -39.29 -26.32
C GLY A 35 -3.77 -38.54 -27.55
N SER A 36 -2.44 -38.35 -27.56
CA SER A 36 -1.60 -38.52 -28.77
C SER A 36 -0.09 -38.65 -28.43
N VAL A 37 0.44 -39.87 -28.62
CA VAL A 37 1.78 -40.29 -29.11
C VAL A 37 2.88 -39.21 -29.24
N GLY A 38 4.05 -39.34 -28.59
CA GLY A 38 5.21 -40.15 -29.00
C GLY A 38 6.24 -39.27 -29.74
N SER A 39 7.46 -39.04 -29.28
CA SER A 39 8.57 -40.01 -29.37
C SER A 39 9.80 -39.54 -28.59
N THR A 40 10.54 -40.53 -28.09
CA THR A 40 11.90 -40.49 -27.56
C THR A 40 12.96 -40.26 -28.65
N GLY A 41 14.06 -39.58 -28.30
CA GLY A 41 15.26 -39.48 -29.14
C GLY A 41 16.41 -38.79 -28.41
N SER A 42 17.43 -39.57 -28.04
CA SER A 42 18.64 -39.12 -27.35
C SER A 42 19.70 -38.52 -28.29
N SER A 43 20.47 -37.58 -27.74
CA SER A 43 21.90 -37.25 -27.95
C SER A 43 22.57 -37.47 -29.32
N ALA A 44 23.10 -36.39 -29.92
CA ALA A 44 24.46 -36.30 -30.49
C ALA A 44 24.88 -34.87 -30.90
N SER A 45 26.04 -34.47 -30.37
CA SER A 45 27.10 -33.55 -30.83
C SER A 45 26.93 -32.54 -32.00
N THR A 46 27.33 -31.31 -31.67
CA THR A 46 28.27 -30.38 -32.36
C THR A 46 28.10 -30.07 -33.86
N GLY A 47 27.68 -28.83 -34.13
CA GLY A 47 27.85 -28.15 -35.42
C GLY A 47 27.46 -26.68 -35.31
N SER A 48 28.45 -25.78 -35.33
CA SER A 48 28.26 -24.34 -35.36
C SER A 48 27.67 -23.87 -36.69
N THR A 49 26.51 -23.21 -36.66
CA THR A 49 26.08 -22.20 -37.65
C THR A 49 25.13 -21.22 -36.96
N GLY A 50 25.32 -19.93 -37.25
CA GLY A 50 24.86 -18.80 -36.43
C GLY A 50 23.37 -18.78 -36.12
N SER A 51 23.05 -18.69 -34.83
CA SER A 51 21.73 -18.30 -34.36
C SER A 51 21.69 -16.77 -34.33
N LEU A 52 20.95 -16.19 -35.28
CA LEU A 52 20.47 -14.82 -35.17
C LEU A 52 19.70 -14.70 -33.85
N GLY A 53 20.17 -13.80 -32.99
CA GLY A 53 19.64 -13.62 -31.65
C GLY A 53 18.12 -13.46 -31.66
N SER A 54 17.44 -14.37 -30.97
CA SER A 54 16.11 -14.09 -30.45
C SER A 54 16.25 -12.90 -29.51
N LEU A 55 15.86 -11.72 -29.98
CA LEU A 55 15.56 -10.59 -29.12
C LEU A 55 14.31 -11.00 -28.33
N GLY A 56 14.53 -11.74 -27.25
CA GLY A 56 13.52 -11.91 -26.22
C GLY A 56 13.12 -10.51 -25.77
N SER A 57 11.85 -10.17 -25.99
CA SER A 57 11.25 -8.97 -25.42
C SER A 57 11.34 -9.12 -23.91
N THR A 58 12.37 -8.55 -23.30
CA THR A 58 12.37 -8.26 -21.87
C THR A 58 11.37 -7.13 -21.71
N GLY A 59 10.09 -7.49 -21.61
CA GLY A 59 9.09 -6.57 -21.05
C GLY A 59 9.60 -6.06 -19.70
N PRO A 60 9.12 -4.89 -19.24
CA PRO A 60 9.42 -4.44 -17.89
C PRO A 60 9.15 -5.58 -16.92
N VAL A 61 10.14 -5.92 -16.08
CA VAL A 61 9.94 -6.86 -14.98
C VAL A 61 8.97 -6.17 -14.02
N GLU A 62 7.79 -6.74 -13.84
CA GLU A 62 6.84 -6.28 -12.83
C GLU A 62 7.52 -6.41 -11.45
N PRO A 63 7.49 -5.36 -10.62
CA PRO A 63 8.15 -5.40 -9.32
C PRO A 63 7.48 -6.46 -8.42
N ASP A 64 8.29 -7.19 -7.66
CA ASP A 64 7.77 -8.15 -6.68
C ASP A 64 6.86 -7.41 -5.67
N PRO A 65 5.65 -7.93 -5.36
CA PRO A 65 4.76 -7.32 -4.39
C PRO A 65 5.46 -7.11 -3.05
N LEU A 66 5.27 -5.93 -2.44
CA LEU A 66 5.75 -5.68 -1.09
C LEU A 66 5.04 -6.64 -0.13
N THR A 67 5.82 -7.21 0.80
CA THR A 67 5.32 -8.13 1.81
C THR A 67 5.71 -7.65 3.20
N PHE A 68 5.07 -8.22 4.22
CA PHE A 68 5.54 -8.10 5.58
C PHE A 68 6.82 -8.92 5.75
N ASP A 69 7.92 -8.23 6.01
CA ASP A 69 9.30 -8.74 6.06
C ASP A 69 9.84 -8.84 7.49
N GLY A 70 8.95 -8.82 8.49
CA GLY A 70 9.35 -8.87 9.91
C GLY A 70 9.66 -7.50 10.48
N TRP A 71 10.57 -7.46 11.45
CA TRP A 71 10.80 -6.28 12.30
C TRP A 71 12.24 -5.75 12.28
N ASP A 72 13.09 -6.32 11.42
CA ASP A 72 14.53 -6.00 11.34
C ASP A 72 14.80 -4.52 11.00
N THR A 73 13.82 -3.84 10.40
CA THR A 73 13.88 -2.41 10.03
C THR A 73 13.20 -1.51 11.05
N CYS A 74 12.79 -2.02 12.21
CA CYS A 74 12.25 -1.17 13.26
C CYS A 74 13.34 -0.22 13.79
N PRO A 75 13.05 1.08 13.93
CA PRO A 75 14.04 2.08 14.34
C PRO A 75 14.32 2.08 15.86
N ILE A 76 14.58 0.91 16.44
CA ILE A 76 14.86 0.70 17.88
C ILE A 76 16.18 1.30 18.37
N ALA A 77 17.04 1.76 17.46
CA ALA A 77 18.21 2.57 17.82
C ALA A 77 17.80 3.86 18.56
N ASP A 78 16.56 4.28 18.38
CA ASP A 78 15.92 5.33 19.14
C ASP A 78 15.13 4.72 20.32
N PRO A 79 15.59 4.90 21.58
CA PRO A 79 15.02 4.22 22.75
C PRO A 79 13.60 4.68 23.10
N ASP A 80 13.12 5.80 22.55
CA ASP A 80 11.76 6.29 22.80
C ASP A 80 10.71 5.62 21.90
N VAL A 81 11.14 4.83 20.91
CA VAL A 81 10.25 4.07 20.04
C VAL A 81 9.56 2.99 20.89
N ALA A 82 8.25 3.13 21.07
CA ALA A 82 7.45 2.27 21.93
C ALA A 82 6.90 1.04 21.18
N THR A 83 6.51 1.23 19.92
CA THR A 83 6.00 0.14 19.06
C THR A 83 6.53 0.27 17.64
N CYS A 84 6.70 -0.86 16.97
CA CYS A 84 6.98 -0.93 15.53
C CYS A 84 5.69 -1.14 14.77
N ALA A 85 5.54 -0.50 13.61
CA ALA A 85 4.34 -0.62 12.79
C ALA A 85 4.69 -0.80 11.32
N THR A 86 3.97 -1.70 10.66
CA THR A 86 4.01 -1.90 9.21
C THR A 86 2.60 -1.87 8.67
N VAL A 87 2.32 -0.97 7.73
CA VAL A 87 1.07 -0.90 6.97
C VAL A 87 1.36 -1.37 5.56
N LEU A 88 0.60 -2.36 5.08
CA LEU A 88 0.75 -2.92 3.74
C LEU A 88 -0.56 -2.81 2.98
N VAL A 89 -0.56 -2.10 1.85
CA VAL A 89 -1.71 -2.04 0.95
C VAL A 89 -1.92 -3.43 0.31
N ARG A 90 -3.14 -3.95 0.43
CA ARG A 90 -3.56 -5.25 -0.10
C ARG A 90 -4.44 -5.13 -1.34
N ASP A 91 -5.18 -4.03 -1.44
CA ASP A 91 -6.00 -3.68 -2.60
C ASP A 91 -6.38 -2.19 -2.54
N GLY A 92 -6.87 -1.63 -3.63
CA GLY A 92 -7.40 -0.28 -3.66
C GLY A 92 -7.52 0.33 -5.04
N SER A 93 -7.92 1.59 -5.06
CA SER A 93 -8.05 2.38 -6.27
C SER A 93 -7.88 3.86 -5.96
N VAL A 94 -7.22 4.58 -6.85
CA VAL A 94 -7.09 6.03 -6.77
C VAL A 94 -7.64 6.68 -8.03
N LYS A 95 -8.52 7.66 -7.83
CA LYS A 95 -9.02 8.55 -8.86
C LYS A 95 -8.31 9.90 -8.78
N ILE A 96 -7.68 10.27 -9.89
CA ILE A 96 -7.02 11.56 -10.09
C ILE A 96 -7.60 12.19 -11.34
N GLY A 97 -8.40 13.24 -11.18
CA GLY A 97 -9.07 13.90 -12.28
C GLY A 97 -9.86 12.92 -13.16
N ASN A 98 -9.36 12.67 -14.36
CA ASN A 98 -9.96 11.78 -15.36
C ASN A 98 -9.45 10.33 -15.30
N LEU A 99 -8.43 10.04 -14.49
CA LEU A 99 -7.82 8.72 -14.38
C LEU A 99 -8.30 7.98 -13.15
N THR A 100 -8.50 6.68 -13.30
CA THR A 100 -8.66 5.73 -12.20
C THR A 100 -7.56 4.69 -12.35
N VAL A 101 -6.72 4.57 -11.32
CA VAL A 101 -5.56 3.68 -11.28
C VAL A 101 -5.77 2.67 -10.15
N PRO A 102 -5.71 1.36 -10.45
CA PRO A 102 -5.78 0.34 -9.40
C PRO A 102 -4.52 0.38 -8.53
N LEU A 103 -4.66 0.07 -7.24
CA LEU A 103 -3.56 -0.09 -6.30
C LEU A 103 -3.47 -1.58 -5.95
N PRO A 104 -2.64 -2.37 -6.66
CA PRO A 104 -2.58 -3.81 -6.46
C PRO A 104 -1.99 -4.17 -5.10
N ASP A 105 -2.13 -5.44 -4.73
CA ASP A 105 -1.51 -6.01 -3.54
C ASP A 105 0.00 -5.74 -3.51
N GLY A 106 0.50 -5.26 -2.38
CA GLY A 106 1.92 -4.97 -2.19
C GLY A 106 2.42 -3.77 -2.99
N SER A 107 1.53 -2.86 -3.42
CA SER A 107 1.92 -1.65 -4.13
C SER A 107 2.55 -0.57 -3.25
N LEU A 108 2.19 -0.53 -1.96
CA LEU A 108 2.67 0.45 -1.00
C LEU A 108 2.88 -0.20 0.37
N LYS A 109 4.02 0.08 0.99
CA LYS A 109 4.36 -0.28 2.36
C LYS A 109 4.78 0.96 3.13
N ILE A 110 4.24 1.12 4.34
CA ILE A 110 4.70 2.11 5.32
C ILE A 110 5.28 1.33 6.50
N ALA A 111 6.55 1.54 6.82
CA ALA A 111 7.23 0.82 7.89
C ALA A 111 8.01 1.80 8.78
N GLY A 112 7.95 1.58 10.08
CA GLY A 112 8.66 2.40 11.06
C GLY A 112 8.30 2.08 12.50
N GLY A 113 8.55 3.04 13.37
CA GLY A 113 8.21 3.01 14.79
C GLY A 113 7.33 4.19 15.20
N LEU A 114 6.73 4.09 16.38
CA LEU A 114 5.95 5.17 16.98
C LEU A 114 6.48 5.49 18.37
N LYS A 115 6.63 6.78 18.61
CA LYS A 115 6.87 7.36 19.93
C LYS A 115 5.60 8.07 20.40
N TYR A 116 5.49 8.21 21.72
CA TYR A 116 4.42 8.96 22.35
C TYR A 116 4.99 10.19 23.04
N GLU A 117 4.66 11.38 22.54
CA GLU A 117 5.04 12.65 23.15
C GLU A 117 3.90 13.15 24.03
N PHE A 118 4.08 13.10 25.35
CA PHE A 118 3.07 13.55 26.31
C PHE A 118 3.11 15.06 26.51
N LYS A 119 1.93 15.69 26.50
CA LYS A 119 1.74 17.12 26.76
C LYS A 119 1.39 17.37 28.22
N ASP A 120 1.56 18.63 28.65
CA ASP A 120 1.27 19.07 30.03
C ASP A 120 -0.20 18.84 30.46
N ASP A 121 -1.12 18.77 29.50
CA ASP A 121 -2.55 18.51 29.73
C ASP A 121 -2.90 17.01 29.85
N GLY A 122 -1.91 16.13 29.76
CA GLY A 122 -2.06 14.68 29.83
C GLY A 122 -2.48 14.02 28.51
N SER A 123 -2.66 14.77 27.43
CA SER A 123 -2.78 14.21 26.08
C SER A 123 -1.41 13.78 25.54
N PHE A 124 -1.39 13.03 24.44
CA PHE A 124 -0.16 12.64 23.77
C PHE A 124 -0.29 12.73 22.25
N ASP A 125 0.83 12.98 21.58
CA ASP A 125 0.95 12.86 20.12
C ASP A 125 1.67 11.57 19.77
N GLN A 126 1.20 10.91 18.70
CA GLN A 126 1.92 9.82 18.05
C GLN A 126 2.91 10.39 17.05
N VAL A 127 4.21 10.16 17.29
CA VAL A 127 5.29 10.61 16.41
C VAL A 127 5.86 9.41 15.68
N PHE A 128 5.68 9.40 14.36
CA PHE A 128 6.19 8.35 13.50
C PHE A 128 7.69 8.53 13.25
N VAL A 129 8.44 7.45 13.46
CA VAL A 129 9.87 7.35 13.20
C VAL A 129 10.04 6.43 11.99
N PRO A 130 10.48 6.93 10.83
CA PRO A 130 10.70 6.13 9.63
C PRO A 130 11.62 4.92 9.85
N ALA A 131 11.30 3.79 9.22
CA ALA A 131 12.24 2.68 9.09
C ALA A 131 13.53 3.14 8.38
N PRO A 132 14.73 2.77 8.85
CA PRO A 132 15.99 3.16 8.21
C PRO A 132 16.07 2.70 6.74
N GLY A 133 16.71 3.51 5.89
CA GLY A 133 16.92 3.17 4.48
C GLY A 133 15.69 3.34 3.57
N THR A 134 14.57 3.84 4.10
CA THR A 134 13.34 4.12 3.33
C THR A 134 13.19 5.61 3.01
N ASN A 135 12.30 5.95 2.08
CA ASN A 135 11.91 7.34 1.84
C ASN A 135 10.81 7.75 2.84
N HIS A 136 11.20 8.34 3.97
CA HIS A 136 10.29 8.76 5.04
C HIS A 136 9.43 7.63 5.64
N GLY A 137 9.88 6.38 5.58
CA GLY A 137 9.12 5.22 6.05
C GLY A 137 8.22 4.64 4.98
N VAL A 138 8.22 5.19 3.77
CA VAL A 138 7.36 4.77 2.67
C VAL A 138 8.19 4.06 1.60
N THR A 139 7.67 2.94 1.11
CA THR A 139 8.18 2.18 -0.03
C THR A 139 7.02 1.92 -0.96
N ALA A 140 7.17 2.26 -2.24
CA ALA A 140 6.15 2.07 -3.25
C ALA A 140 6.75 1.31 -4.45
N ASN A 141 5.96 0.43 -5.04
CA ASN A 141 6.29 -0.18 -6.31
C ASN A 141 5.70 0.67 -7.45
N PRO A 142 6.37 0.75 -8.61
CA PRO A 142 5.77 1.33 -9.81
C PRO A 142 4.50 0.58 -10.22
N ILE A 143 3.43 1.33 -10.51
CA ILE A 143 2.13 0.78 -10.92
C ILE A 143 1.81 1.24 -12.33
N ASP A 144 1.28 0.35 -13.15
CA ASP A 144 0.82 0.68 -14.50
C ASP A 144 -0.39 1.62 -14.50
N VAL A 145 -0.30 2.71 -15.26
CA VAL A 145 -1.40 3.66 -15.44
C VAL A 145 -2.25 3.24 -16.65
N PRO A 146 -3.51 2.81 -16.46
CA PRO A 146 -4.33 2.27 -17.54
C PRO A 146 -4.44 3.20 -18.76
N GLY A 147 -4.24 2.64 -19.95
CA GLY A 147 -4.37 3.34 -21.23
C GLY A 147 -3.10 4.03 -21.74
N GLY A 148 -1.96 3.97 -21.06
CA GLY A 148 -0.68 4.57 -21.51
C GLY A 148 -0.71 6.06 -21.94
N ALA A 149 0.44 6.66 -22.28
CA ALA A 149 0.61 8.10 -22.57
C ALA A 149 -0.42 8.74 -23.51
N LEU A 150 -1.04 7.97 -24.41
CA LEU A 150 -1.99 8.43 -25.42
C LEU A 150 -3.46 8.06 -25.12
N GLY A 151 -3.76 7.43 -23.98
CA GLY A 151 -5.10 6.90 -23.69
C GLY A 151 -5.48 5.68 -24.55
N ILE A 152 -4.49 5.08 -25.22
CA ILE A 152 -4.58 3.81 -25.94
C ILE A 152 -3.41 2.91 -25.52
N ASP A 153 -3.74 1.69 -25.08
CA ASP A 153 -2.74 0.65 -24.88
C ASP A 153 -2.30 0.14 -26.25
N THR A 154 -1.03 0.38 -26.59
CA THR A 154 -0.46 -0.13 -27.83
C THR A 154 0.00 -1.58 -27.61
N PRO A 155 -0.15 -2.48 -28.60
CA PRO A 155 0.21 -3.91 -28.46
C PRO A 155 1.67 -4.19 -28.08
N LEU A 156 2.53 -3.16 -28.07
CA LEU A 156 3.94 -3.24 -27.72
C LEU A 156 4.29 -2.47 -26.44
N GLY A 157 3.30 -1.91 -25.72
CA GLY A 157 3.52 -1.19 -24.46
C GLY A 157 4.43 0.05 -24.58
N LEU A 158 4.70 0.54 -25.79
CA LEU A 158 5.66 1.65 -26.02
C LEU A 158 5.22 2.95 -25.36
N THR A 159 3.91 3.07 -25.13
CA THR A 159 3.26 4.21 -24.46
C THR A 159 2.97 3.93 -22.99
N GLN A 160 3.33 2.77 -22.44
CA GLN A 160 3.00 2.43 -21.07
C GLN A 160 3.66 3.39 -20.08
N ILE A 161 2.89 3.95 -19.16
CA ILE A 161 3.40 4.83 -18.11
C ILE A 161 3.24 4.10 -16.79
N THR A 162 4.32 4.08 -16.00
CA THR A 162 4.23 3.70 -14.60
C THR A 162 4.13 4.94 -13.73
N ALA A 163 3.38 4.83 -12.64
CA ALA A 163 3.31 5.82 -11.59
C ALA A 163 3.85 5.23 -10.29
N GLU A 164 4.70 5.96 -9.59
CA GLU A 164 5.26 5.58 -8.29
C GLU A 164 5.01 6.69 -7.28
N VAL A 165 4.59 6.31 -6.07
CA VAL A 165 4.34 7.25 -4.99
C VAL A 165 5.65 7.62 -4.31
N GLU A 166 5.97 8.91 -4.27
CA GLU A 166 7.10 9.42 -3.50
C GLU A 166 6.60 10.27 -2.34
N ALA A 167 6.90 9.83 -1.11
CA ALA A 167 6.66 10.62 0.08
C ALA A 167 7.53 11.89 0.07
N LEU A 168 6.93 13.02 0.45
CA LEU A 168 7.59 14.32 0.57
C LEU A 168 7.87 14.73 2.02
N GLY A 169 7.46 13.89 2.96
CA GLY A 169 7.69 14.07 4.38
C GLY A 169 7.27 12.85 5.18
N THR A 170 7.62 12.86 6.46
CA THR A 170 7.24 11.80 7.41
C THR A 170 5.72 11.72 7.55
N PRO A 171 5.11 10.54 7.32
CA PRO A 171 3.68 10.37 7.51
C PRO A 171 3.26 10.62 8.97
N LYS A 172 2.05 11.13 9.16
CA LYS A 172 1.42 11.16 10.49
C LYS A 172 0.51 9.96 10.61
N VAL A 173 0.82 9.07 11.53
CA VAL A 173 0.08 7.82 11.76
C VAL A 173 -0.60 7.91 13.11
N ASP A 174 -1.86 7.50 13.16
CA ASP A 174 -2.58 7.24 14.40
C ASP A 174 -3.08 5.80 14.39
N LEU A 175 -2.45 4.92 15.17
CA LEU A 175 -2.83 3.52 15.24
C LEU A 175 -4.12 3.25 16.03
N PHE A 176 -4.60 4.20 16.84
CA PHE A 176 -5.88 4.02 17.54
C PHE A 176 -7.06 4.23 16.60
N THR A 177 -6.91 5.12 15.62
CA THR A 177 -7.95 5.42 14.63
C THR A 177 -7.63 4.89 13.24
N PHE A 178 -6.47 4.26 13.08
CA PHE A 178 -5.88 3.87 11.79
C PHE A 178 -5.86 5.02 10.77
N SER A 179 -5.71 6.26 11.23
CA SER A 179 -5.63 7.43 10.35
C SER A 179 -4.20 7.63 9.85
N LEU A 180 -4.07 8.06 8.59
CA LEU A 180 -2.79 8.39 7.97
C LEU A 180 -2.88 9.73 7.23
N ASP A 181 -1.98 10.66 7.54
CA ASP A 181 -1.70 11.82 6.69
C ASP A 181 -0.37 11.62 5.97
N LEU A 182 -0.38 11.71 4.65
CA LEU A 182 0.79 11.48 3.82
C LEU A 182 0.89 12.51 2.69
N PRO A 183 1.86 13.45 2.75
CA PRO A 183 2.18 14.32 1.64
C PRO A 183 3.02 13.57 0.60
N VAL A 184 2.56 13.54 -0.65
CA VAL A 184 3.23 12.83 -1.74
C VAL A 184 3.35 13.66 -3.01
N ARG A 185 4.23 13.20 -3.90
CA ARG A 185 4.14 13.44 -5.34
C ARG A 185 4.12 12.10 -6.06
N LEU A 186 3.65 12.10 -7.29
CA LEU A 186 3.64 10.90 -8.13
C LEU A 186 4.72 11.05 -9.19
N LYS A 187 5.69 10.14 -9.21
CA LYS A 187 6.67 10.06 -10.30
C LYS A 187 6.07 9.26 -11.45
N LEU A 188 6.03 9.86 -12.63
CA LEU A 188 5.58 9.19 -13.85
C LEU A 188 6.80 8.81 -14.68
N SER A 189 6.90 7.54 -15.06
CA SER A 189 8.04 7.03 -15.83
C SER A 189 7.60 6.43 -17.16
N ASN A 190 8.20 6.92 -18.24
CA ASN A 190 8.15 6.37 -19.59
C ASN A 190 9.30 7.01 -20.41
N PRO A 191 9.90 6.32 -21.40
CA PRO A 191 10.97 6.89 -22.22
C PRO A 191 10.68 8.27 -22.83
N LEU A 192 9.43 8.58 -23.15
CA LEU A 192 9.00 9.88 -23.67
C LEU A 192 8.95 10.99 -22.60
N LEU A 193 8.59 10.61 -21.37
CA LEU A 193 8.44 11.56 -20.25
C LEU A 193 9.78 11.85 -19.56
N GLY A 194 10.74 10.93 -19.63
CA GLY A 194 12.01 11.02 -18.92
C GLY A 194 11.87 10.82 -17.41
N ASP A 195 12.98 11.00 -16.68
CA ASP A 195 13.08 10.63 -15.26
C ASP A 195 12.58 11.71 -14.28
N HIS A 196 12.16 12.86 -14.80
CA HIS A 196 11.80 14.05 -14.01
C HIS A 196 10.34 14.48 -14.18
N CYS A 197 9.47 13.59 -14.65
CA CYS A 197 8.04 13.86 -14.76
C CYS A 197 7.32 13.54 -13.45
N TYR A 198 6.78 14.56 -12.78
CA TYR A 198 6.05 14.39 -11.52
C TYR A 198 4.67 15.05 -11.58
N ILE A 199 3.67 14.47 -10.91
CA ILE A 199 2.44 15.18 -10.53
C ILE A 199 2.57 15.58 -9.06
N GLY A 200 2.49 16.89 -8.81
CA GLY A 200 2.81 17.46 -7.50
C GLY A 200 4.31 17.72 -7.31
N SER A 201 4.64 18.51 -6.30
CA SER A 201 6.00 18.91 -5.96
C SER A 201 6.14 19.13 -4.45
N ALA A 202 7.35 19.38 -3.95
CA ALA A 202 7.57 19.69 -2.53
C ALA A 202 6.78 20.92 -2.07
N ASP A 203 6.61 21.92 -2.94
CA ASP A 203 5.85 23.16 -2.64
C ASP A 203 4.34 22.97 -2.82
N LYS A 204 3.93 22.02 -3.66
CA LYS A 204 2.53 21.69 -3.94
C LYS A 204 2.35 20.18 -3.89
N PRO A 205 2.34 19.57 -2.69
CA PRO A 205 2.13 18.14 -2.55
C PRO A 205 0.68 17.76 -2.85
N ILE A 206 0.47 16.49 -3.19
CA ILE A 206 -0.82 15.83 -3.00
C ILE A 206 -0.87 15.40 -1.54
N ASN A 207 -1.81 15.91 -0.76
CA ASN A 207 -1.93 15.58 0.66
C ASN A 207 -3.03 14.55 0.84
N PHE A 208 -2.68 13.29 1.02
CA PHE A 208 -3.64 12.26 1.38
C PHE A 208 -3.95 12.35 2.87
N ALA A 209 -5.23 12.32 3.21
CA ALA A 209 -5.78 12.29 4.56
C ALA A 209 -6.65 11.04 4.70
N LEU A 210 -6.02 9.87 4.69
CA LEU A 210 -6.69 8.57 4.73
C LEU A 210 -7.33 8.32 6.09
N ARG A 211 -8.63 8.01 6.08
CA ARG A 211 -9.42 7.72 7.29
C ARG A 211 -10.15 6.40 7.16
N THR A 212 -10.40 5.74 8.28
CA THR A 212 -11.17 4.49 8.31
C THR A 212 -12.64 4.79 8.61
N PRO A 213 -13.54 4.73 7.60
CA PRO A 213 -14.96 5.11 7.76
C PRO A 213 -15.74 4.13 8.65
N ASN A 214 -15.25 2.90 8.81
CA ASN A 214 -15.86 1.90 9.67
C ASN A 214 -14.79 1.07 10.39
N GLN A 215 -14.78 1.17 11.72
CA GLN A 215 -13.90 0.42 12.61
C GLN A 215 -14.51 -0.93 13.07
N THR A 216 -15.74 -1.25 12.66
CA THR A 216 -16.43 -2.48 13.10
C THR A 216 -15.98 -3.69 12.28
N GLY A 217 -15.60 -4.78 12.97
CA GLY A 217 -15.12 -6.02 12.35
C GLY A 217 -13.60 -6.13 12.20
N ASN A 218 -12.84 -5.16 12.72
CA ASN A 218 -11.37 -5.15 12.70
C ASN A 218 -10.82 -5.93 13.91
N ASP A 219 -11.08 -7.23 13.97
CA ASP A 219 -10.61 -8.06 15.07
C ASP A 219 -9.07 -8.09 15.10
N ALA A 220 -8.49 -7.81 16.27
CA ALA A 220 -7.06 -7.92 16.49
C ALA A 220 -6.64 -9.40 16.47
N GLU A 221 -5.77 -9.76 15.55
CA GLU A 221 -5.13 -11.08 15.49
C GLU A 221 -3.81 -11.04 16.27
N ALA A 222 -3.49 -12.11 17.00
CA ALA A 222 -2.19 -12.22 17.65
C ALA A 222 -1.07 -12.33 16.61
N ILE A 223 0.06 -11.68 16.87
CA ILE A 223 1.24 -11.76 16.02
C ILE A 223 2.27 -12.75 16.58
N GLY A 224 2.05 -14.03 16.30
CA GLY A 224 2.87 -15.10 16.86
C GLY A 224 2.86 -15.05 18.39
N ASP A 225 4.04 -15.16 18.99
CA ASP A 225 4.23 -15.09 20.45
C ASP A 225 4.59 -13.66 20.95
N HIS A 226 4.55 -12.64 20.08
CA HIS A 226 4.93 -11.28 20.46
C HIS A 226 3.72 -10.48 21.01
N PRO A 227 3.89 -9.64 22.04
CA PRO A 227 2.92 -8.64 22.45
C PRO A 227 2.75 -7.60 21.34
N GLY A 228 1.68 -7.78 20.57
CA GLY A 228 1.32 -6.99 19.40
C GLY A 228 0.03 -7.50 18.79
N ALA A 229 -0.36 -6.91 17.67
CA ALA A 229 -1.54 -7.29 16.93
C ALA A 229 -1.34 -7.10 15.42
N VAL A 230 -2.05 -7.93 14.65
CA VAL A 230 -2.30 -7.70 13.24
C VAL A 230 -3.76 -7.33 13.07
N PHE A 231 -4.02 -6.28 12.32
CA PHE A 231 -5.34 -5.85 11.91
C PHE A 231 -5.44 -6.06 10.40
N ARG A 232 -6.30 -6.97 9.98
CA ARG A 232 -6.45 -7.35 8.57
C ARG A 232 -7.52 -6.51 7.91
N ALA A 233 -7.33 -6.26 6.61
CA ALA A 233 -8.34 -5.70 5.72
C ALA A 233 -8.97 -4.39 6.22
N ILE A 234 -8.14 -3.48 6.74
CA ILE A 234 -8.57 -2.18 7.25
C ILE A 234 -8.85 -1.24 6.08
N PRO A 235 -10.09 -0.75 5.92
CA PRO A 235 -10.43 0.18 4.86
C PRO A 235 -9.91 1.57 5.20
N HIS A 236 -9.41 2.26 4.19
CA HIS A 236 -9.03 3.66 4.26
C HIS A 236 -9.57 4.42 3.05
N GLU A 237 -10.09 5.62 3.29
CA GLU A 237 -10.69 6.47 2.27
C GLU A 237 -10.24 7.92 2.44
N ASP A 238 -10.12 8.65 1.33
CA ASP A 238 -10.01 10.11 1.27
C ASP A 238 -10.55 10.63 -0.08
N ASP A 239 -11.40 11.66 -0.05
CA ASP A 239 -11.97 12.33 -1.22
C ASP A 239 -11.76 13.87 -1.20
N THR A 240 -10.96 14.35 -0.27
CA THR A 240 -10.84 15.78 0.06
C THR A 240 -9.63 16.45 -0.58
N PHE A 241 -8.71 15.68 -1.15
CA PHE A 241 -7.45 16.20 -1.69
C PHE A 241 -7.59 16.82 -3.08
N ALA A 242 -6.77 17.85 -3.32
CA ALA A 242 -6.56 18.41 -4.66
C ALA A 242 -5.30 17.79 -5.29
N VAL A 243 -5.26 17.75 -6.62
CA VAL A 243 -4.12 17.25 -7.38
C VAL A 243 -3.53 18.39 -8.23
N PRO A 244 -2.28 18.78 -7.99
CA PRO A 244 -1.58 19.78 -8.80
C PRO A 244 -1.34 19.32 -10.25
N GLY A 245 -0.87 20.25 -11.08
CA GLY A 245 -0.40 19.91 -12.42
C GLY A 245 0.91 19.11 -12.38
N PRO A 246 1.28 18.46 -13.51
CA PRO A 246 2.57 17.85 -13.68
C PRO A 246 3.65 18.89 -13.90
N GLU A 247 4.88 18.53 -13.57
CA GLU A 247 6.09 19.31 -13.78
C GLU A 247 7.20 18.40 -14.32
N GLY A 248 7.96 18.90 -15.31
CA GLY A 248 9.21 18.28 -15.79
C GLY A 248 9.05 17.17 -16.82
N CYS A 249 7.85 16.90 -17.31
CA CYS A 249 7.55 15.84 -18.26
C CYS A 249 8.10 16.15 -19.66
N GLY A 250 8.95 15.27 -20.18
CA GLY A 250 9.67 15.49 -21.44
C GLY A 250 10.55 16.74 -21.41
N GLY A 251 11.13 17.06 -20.24
CA GLY A 251 11.85 18.32 -20.01
C GLY A 251 10.94 19.54 -19.92
N GLY A 252 9.66 19.33 -19.58
CA GLY A 252 8.61 20.36 -19.48
C GLY A 252 7.80 20.56 -20.77
N LEU A 253 8.21 19.96 -21.89
CA LEU A 253 7.50 20.08 -23.18
C LEU A 253 6.21 19.25 -23.24
N LEU A 254 6.06 18.26 -22.36
CA LEU A 254 4.94 17.33 -22.34
C LEU A 254 4.01 17.52 -21.13
N ASP A 255 4.26 18.52 -20.28
CA ASP A 255 3.41 18.83 -19.11
C ASP A 255 1.95 19.06 -19.52
N TRP A 256 1.71 19.73 -20.65
CA TRP A 256 0.37 19.96 -21.19
C TRP A 256 -0.36 18.66 -21.55
N ALA A 257 0.36 17.67 -22.08
CA ALA A 257 -0.21 16.39 -22.51
C ALA A 257 -0.58 15.53 -21.29
N VAL A 258 0.30 15.52 -20.28
CA VAL A 258 0.02 14.84 -19.01
C VAL A 258 -1.17 15.51 -18.30
N ASN A 259 -1.23 16.84 -18.26
CA ASN A 259 -2.40 17.59 -17.74
C ASN A 259 -3.69 17.16 -18.44
N LEU A 260 -3.70 17.17 -19.77
CA LEU A 260 -4.88 16.86 -20.57
C LEU A 260 -5.38 15.44 -20.30
N ARG A 261 -4.47 14.46 -20.23
CA ARG A 261 -4.81 13.07 -19.97
C ARG A 261 -5.27 12.85 -18.54
N ALA A 262 -4.51 13.34 -17.56
CA ALA A 262 -4.81 13.18 -16.14
C ALA A 262 -6.03 14.01 -15.70
N GLY A 263 -6.39 15.06 -16.45
CA GLY A 263 -7.37 16.04 -16.01
C GLY A 263 -6.84 16.88 -14.85
N THR A 264 -5.54 17.17 -14.84
CA THR A 264 -4.88 17.98 -13.81
C THR A 264 -4.59 19.41 -14.30
N PRO A 265 -4.45 20.40 -13.41
CA PRO A 265 -4.76 20.35 -11.98
C PRO A 265 -6.23 20.01 -11.71
N SER A 266 -6.49 19.16 -10.72
CA SER A 266 -7.82 18.70 -10.33
C SER A 266 -8.15 19.23 -8.93
N PRO A 267 -9.24 20.00 -8.74
CA PRO A 267 -9.60 20.55 -7.44
C PRO A 267 -10.06 19.47 -6.44
N ALA A 268 -10.07 19.81 -5.15
CA ALA A 268 -10.66 18.98 -4.10
C ALA A 268 -12.11 18.58 -4.41
N GLY A 269 -12.51 17.37 -3.99
CA GLY A 269 -13.83 16.79 -4.29
C GLY A 269 -14.00 16.26 -5.71
N LYS A 270 -12.93 16.21 -6.51
CA LYS A 270 -12.87 15.53 -7.82
C LYS A 270 -11.97 14.30 -7.84
N ASN A 271 -11.27 14.06 -6.75
CA ASN A 271 -10.31 12.98 -6.59
C ASN A 271 -10.76 12.11 -5.42
N SER A 272 -10.38 10.85 -5.44
CA SER A 272 -10.65 9.94 -4.33
C SER A 272 -9.57 8.88 -4.29
N ILE A 273 -9.33 8.32 -3.10
CA ILE A 273 -8.49 7.15 -2.90
C ILE A 273 -9.21 6.24 -1.90
N GLU A 274 -9.24 4.97 -2.22
CA GLU A 274 -9.77 3.92 -1.36
C GLU A 274 -8.74 2.80 -1.33
N THR A 275 -8.35 2.35 -0.14
CA THR A 275 -7.44 1.21 0.03
C THR A 275 -7.93 0.27 1.10
N VAL A 276 -7.50 -0.97 1.01
CA VAL A 276 -7.61 -1.98 2.05
C VAL A 276 -6.20 -2.37 2.44
N SER A 277 -5.86 -2.23 3.72
CA SER A 277 -4.51 -2.46 4.22
C SER A 277 -4.48 -3.46 5.37
N ASP A 278 -3.39 -4.22 5.45
CA ASP A 278 -3.05 -4.97 6.65
C ASP A 278 -2.11 -4.11 7.51
N ILE A 279 -2.39 -4.02 8.80
CA ILE A 279 -1.61 -3.23 9.77
C ILE A 279 -1.03 -4.19 10.81
N TYR A 280 0.29 -4.24 10.87
CA TYR A 280 1.05 -5.02 11.85
C TYR A 280 1.58 -4.03 12.90
N ASN A 281 1.42 -4.36 14.18
CA ASN A 281 1.99 -3.59 15.27
C ASN A 281 2.56 -4.51 16.35
N VAL A 282 3.75 -4.18 16.86
CA VAL A 282 4.40 -4.93 17.95
C VAL A 282 5.10 -3.98 18.91
N GLY A 283 5.21 -4.37 20.17
CA GLY A 283 6.06 -3.66 21.14
C GLY A 283 7.52 -3.61 20.68
N ALA A 284 8.14 -2.44 20.70
CA ALA A 284 9.51 -2.27 20.22
C ALA A 284 10.55 -3.07 21.04
N TYR A 285 10.26 -3.28 22.32
CA TYR A 285 11.11 -4.06 23.23
C TYR A 285 11.19 -5.55 22.89
N GLU A 286 10.31 -6.07 22.03
CA GLU A 286 10.31 -7.47 21.57
C GLU A 286 11.15 -7.71 20.33
N VAL A 287 11.42 -6.65 19.59
CA VAL A 287 12.19 -6.72 18.33
C VAL A 287 13.64 -6.30 18.53
N ASP A 288 13.97 -5.82 19.73
CA ASP A 288 15.35 -5.62 20.14
C ASP A 288 16.06 -6.98 20.22
N PRO A 289 17.14 -7.21 19.46
CA PRO A 289 17.89 -8.45 19.60
C PRO A 289 18.32 -8.63 21.06
N PRO A 290 18.20 -9.84 21.63
CA PRO A 290 18.61 -10.07 23.01
C PRO A 290 20.09 -9.69 23.18
N ALA A 291 20.35 -8.84 24.19
CA ALA A 291 21.67 -8.35 24.56
C ALA A 291 22.67 -9.48 24.88
#